data_AF-A0A368VVJ9-F1
#
_entry.id   AF-A0A368VVJ9-F1
#
_cell.length_a   1.000
_cell.length_b   1.000
_cell.length_c   1.000
_cell.angle_alpha   90.00
_cell.angle_beta   90.00
_cell.angle_gamma   90.00
#
_symmetry.space_group_name_H-M   'P 1'
#
loop_
_entity.id
_entity.type
_entity.pdbx_description
1 polymer ?
#
loop_
_entity_poly.entity_id
_entity_poly.type
_entity_poly.pdbx_seq_one_letter_code
_entity_poly.pdbx_strand_id
1 'polypeptide(L)'
;MTYDGFRWEGPVVWWRPVDGYRHALPPEERPVAGRQRETVCGESVTLTEPDDVDWLMPTCDACMAEACSRRDARAERARAERARAERERFRERTERERSRAAEPERGKE
;
A
#
# COMPACT_ATOMS: atom_id res chain seq x y z
N MET A 1 21.98 12.13 2.79
CA MET A 1 21.71 11.23 1.66
C MET A 1 20.22 10.92 1.68
N THR A 2 19.40 11.79 1.09
CA THR A 2 17.95 11.61 1.02
C THR A 2 17.63 10.84 -0.26
N TYR A 3 17.08 9.64 -0.13
CA TYR A 3 16.49 8.92 -1.26
C TYR A 3 15.20 9.65 -1.64
N ASP A 4 15.35 10.73 -2.41
CA ASP A 4 14.23 11.47 -3.02
C ASP A 4 13.57 10.56 -4.07
N GLY A 5 12.39 10.05 -3.74
CA GLY A 5 11.54 9.34 -4.70
C GLY A 5 10.73 8.16 -4.14
N PHE A 6 11.09 7.58 -2.99
CA PHE A 6 10.30 6.48 -2.41
C PHE A 6 9.42 6.99 -1.26
N ARG A 7 8.16 7.33 -1.57
CA ARG A 7 7.15 7.56 -0.54
C ARG A 7 6.69 6.21 0.00
N TRP A 8 7.23 5.79 1.14
CA TRP A 8 6.74 4.61 1.84
C TRP A 8 5.31 4.86 2.36
N GLU A 9 4.34 4.10 1.86
CA GLU A 9 2.93 4.21 2.29
C GLU A 9 2.56 3.12 3.34
N GLY A 10 3.54 2.67 4.13
CA GLY A 10 3.33 1.70 5.20
C GLY A 10 3.26 0.23 4.71
N PRO A 11 3.20 -0.73 5.65
CA PRO A 11 3.06 -2.15 5.32
C PRO A 11 1.61 -2.49 4.92
N VAL A 12 1.40 -3.65 4.29
CA VAL A 12 0.05 -4.19 4.03
C VAL A 12 -0.45 -5.07 5.18
N VAL A 13 0.47 -5.61 5.98
CA VAL A 13 0.24 -6.36 7.21
C VAL A 13 1.47 -6.23 8.12
N TRP A 14 1.32 -6.49 9.41
CA TRP A 14 2.44 -6.70 10.32
C TRP A 14 2.60 -8.18 10.65
N TRP A 15 3.76 -8.76 10.40
CA TRP A 15 4.05 -10.14 10.78
C TRP A 15 4.38 -10.23 12.27
N ARG A 16 3.84 -11.25 12.95
CA ARG A 16 4.23 -11.61 14.32
C ARG A 16 4.26 -13.12 14.48
N PRO A 17 5.36 -13.69 14.98
CA PRO A 17 5.36 -15.09 15.41
C PRO A 17 4.58 -15.20 16.72
N VAL A 18 3.64 -16.14 16.74
CA VAL A 18 2.80 -16.47 17.90
C VAL A 18 2.25 -17.88 17.69
N ASP A 19 2.14 -18.65 18.76
CA ASP A 19 1.57 -20.02 18.74
C ASP A 19 2.17 -20.95 17.66
N GLY A 20 3.48 -20.82 17.42
CA GLY A 20 4.24 -21.69 16.50
C GLY A 20 4.16 -21.30 15.02
N TYR A 21 3.50 -20.20 14.67
CA TYR A 21 3.43 -19.68 13.31
C TYR A 21 3.67 -18.17 13.26
N ARG A 22 4.12 -17.67 12.11
CA ARG A 22 4.04 -16.24 11.79
C ARG A 22 2.64 -15.91 11.27
N HIS A 23 1.88 -15.17 12.06
CA HIS A 23 0.58 -14.62 11.68
C HIS A 23 0.72 -13.18 11.19
N ALA A 24 -0.18 -12.78 10.29
CA ALA A 24 -0.30 -11.40 9.86
C ALA A 24 -1.34 -10.67 10.71
N LEU A 25 -1.01 -9.45 11.12
CA LEU A 25 -1.90 -8.51 11.78
C LEU A 25 -2.29 -7.40 10.79
N PRO A 26 -3.47 -6.78 10.96
CA PRO A 26 -3.90 -5.64 10.17
C PRO A 26 -2.88 -4.46 10.24
N PRO A 27 -2.69 -3.69 9.15
CA PRO A 27 -1.64 -2.68 9.04
C PRO A 27 -1.88 -1.40 9.85
N GLU A 28 -3.11 -1.17 10.31
CA GLU A 28 -3.59 0.09 10.90
C GLU A 28 -2.84 0.46 12.18
N GLU A 29 -2.41 -0.54 12.94
CA GLU A 29 -1.68 -0.35 14.19
C GLU A 29 -0.46 -1.25 14.27
N ARG A 30 0.66 -0.66 14.71
CA ARG A 30 1.89 -1.40 14.94
C ARG A 30 1.69 -2.42 16.08
N PRO A 31 2.24 -3.64 15.99
CA PRO A 31 2.15 -4.62 17.05
C PRO A 31 2.90 -4.14 18.30
N VAL A 32 2.29 -4.36 19.46
CA VAL A 32 2.88 -4.07 20.78
C VAL A 32 2.71 -5.31 21.65
N ALA A 33 3.79 -5.77 22.28
CA ALA A 33 3.77 -6.92 23.17
C ALA A 33 2.79 -6.71 24.35
N GLY A 34 2.22 -7.80 24.87
CA GLY A 34 1.23 -7.83 25.93
C GLY A 34 -0.20 -7.48 25.50
N ARG A 35 -0.44 -7.12 24.23
CA ARG A 35 -1.78 -6.84 23.71
C ARG A 35 -2.40 -8.08 23.06
N GLN A 36 -3.69 -8.24 23.24
CA GLN A 36 -4.48 -9.16 22.42
C GLN A 36 -4.87 -8.50 21.11
N ARG A 37 -4.74 -9.23 20.00
CA ARG A 37 -5.05 -8.75 18.66
C ARG A 37 -5.71 -9.85 17.84
N GLU A 38 -6.57 -9.45 16.92
CA GLU A 38 -7.08 -10.35 15.89
C GLU A 38 -6.11 -10.35 14.70
N THR A 39 -5.74 -11.54 14.26
CA THR A 39 -4.95 -11.79 13.06
C THR A 39 -5.84 -11.72 11.83
N VAL A 40 -5.25 -11.55 10.65
CA VAL A 40 -6.03 -11.50 9.40
C VAL A 40 -6.68 -12.85 9.04
N CYS A 41 -6.25 -13.96 9.65
CA CYS A 41 -6.91 -15.25 9.52
C CYS A 41 -8.04 -15.47 10.55
N GLY A 42 -8.37 -14.47 11.37
CA GLY A 42 -9.46 -14.51 12.34
C GLY A 42 -9.09 -15.06 13.72
N GLU A 43 -7.82 -15.46 13.92
CA GLU A 43 -7.37 -15.94 15.23
C GLU A 43 -7.08 -14.78 16.18
N SER A 44 -7.53 -14.90 17.42
CA SER A 44 -7.23 -13.95 18.50
C SER A 44 -5.99 -14.39 19.26
N VAL A 45 -4.93 -13.60 19.19
CA VAL A 45 -3.59 -13.94 19.70
C VAL A 45 -3.12 -12.90 20.71
N THR A 46 -2.35 -13.34 21.71
CA THR A 46 -1.67 -12.44 22.65
C THR A 46 -0.24 -12.23 22.16
N LEU A 47 0.13 -10.99 21.84
CA LEU A 47 1.44 -10.68 21.30
C LEU A 47 2.51 -10.81 22.39
N THR A 48 3.51 -11.64 22.16
CA THR A 48 4.74 -11.72 22.96
C THR A 48 5.83 -10.85 22.34
N GLU A 49 6.93 -10.58 23.04
CA GLU A 49 8.14 -10.04 22.42
C GLU A 49 8.93 -11.20 21.79
N PRO A 50 9.06 -11.26 20.46
CA PRO A 50 9.69 -12.39 19.80
C PRO A 50 11.21 -12.27 19.83
N ASP A 51 11.86 -13.41 19.94
CA ASP A 51 13.30 -13.52 19.71
C ASP A 51 13.62 -13.83 18.24
N ASP A 52 14.91 -13.93 17.91
CA ASP A 52 15.37 -14.20 16.54
C ASP A 52 14.94 -15.59 16.01
N VAL A 53 14.75 -16.57 16.91
CA VAL A 53 14.36 -17.94 16.56
C VAL A 53 12.87 -18.02 16.27
N ASP A 54 12.04 -17.26 16.99
CA ASP A 54 10.60 -17.14 16.73
C ASP A 54 10.33 -16.69 15.28
N TRP A 55 11.20 -15.83 14.74
CA TRP A 55 11.09 -15.39 13.35
C TRP A 55 11.41 -16.49 12.33
N LEU A 56 11.88 -17.66 12.73
CA LEU A 56 12.10 -18.81 11.85
C LEU A 56 10.86 -19.70 11.70
N MET A 57 9.82 -19.48 12.51
CA MET A 57 8.58 -20.26 12.47
C MET A 57 7.92 -20.26 11.08
N PRO A 58 7.22 -21.33 10.67
CA PRO A 58 6.46 -21.33 9.43
C PRO A 58 5.45 -20.17 9.40
N THR A 59 5.11 -19.67 8.20
CA THR A 59 4.04 -18.66 8.09
C THR A 59 2.70 -19.36 7.99
N CYS A 60 1.69 -18.84 8.69
CA CYS A 60 0.32 -19.30 8.52
C CYS A 60 -0.12 -19.07 7.06
N ASP A 61 -0.53 -20.13 6.35
CA ASP A 61 -0.87 -20.07 4.93
C ASP A 61 -2.03 -19.11 4.63
N ALA A 62 -3.05 -19.09 5.50
CA ALA A 62 -4.18 -18.17 5.37
C ALA A 62 -3.72 -16.71 5.50
N CYS A 63 -2.84 -16.43 6.47
CA CYS A 63 -2.25 -15.10 6.64
C CYS A 63 -1.38 -14.70 5.42
N MET A 64 -0.62 -15.63 4.85
CA MET A 64 0.18 -15.39 3.65
C MET A 64 -0.70 -15.06 2.44
N ALA A 65 -1.75 -15.85 2.21
CA ALA A 65 -2.69 -15.61 1.11
C ALA A 65 -3.35 -14.23 1.22
N GLU A 66 -3.82 -13.87 2.40
CA GLU A 66 -4.45 -12.56 2.65
C GLU A 66 -3.45 -11.40 2.51
N ALA A 67 -2.21 -11.56 2.97
CA ALA A 67 -1.17 -10.55 2.78
C ALA A 67 -0.85 -10.32 1.28
N CYS A 68 -0.78 -11.39 0.48
CA CYS A 68 -0.64 -11.31 -0.97
C CYS A 68 -1.83 -10.60 -1.61
N SER A 69 -3.06 -10.98 -1.25
CA SER A 69 -4.29 -10.33 -1.73
C SER A 69 -4.29 -8.82 -1.47
N ARG A 70 -3.95 -8.39 -0.25
CA ARG A 70 -3.85 -6.96 0.11
C ARG A 70 -2.78 -6.23 -0.69
N ARG A 71 -1.62 -6.85 -0.90
CA ARG A 71 -0.54 -6.29 -1.73
C ARG A 71 -0.99 -6.09 -3.17
N ASP A 72 -1.63 -7.10 -3.75
CA ASP A 72 -2.04 -7.08 -5.15
C ASP A 72 -3.16 -6.04 -5.35
N ALA A 73 -4.15 -6.01 -4.46
CA ALA A 73 -5.20 -4.98 -4.46
C ALA A 73 -4.63 -3.55 -4.33
N ARG A 74 -3.59 -3.36 -3.51
CA ARG A 74 -2.91 -2.06 -3.40
C ARG A 74 -2.19 -1.69 -4.70
N ALA A 75 -1.49 -2.64 -5.31
CA ALA A 75 -0.80 -2.42 -6.58
C ALA A 75 -1.79 -2.06 -7.70
N GLU A 76 -2.95 -2.70 -7.74
CA GLU A 76 -4.03 -2.40 -8.68
C GLU A 76 -4.59 -0.98 -8.48
N ARG A 77 -4.90 -0.59 -7.23
CA ARG A 77 -5.35 0.78 -6.91
C ARG A 77 -4.34 1.82 -7.38
N ALA A 78 -3.06 1.60 -7.09
CA ALA A 78 -1.99 2.51 -7.51
C ALA A 78 -1.86 2.60 -9.05
N ARG A 79 -2.05 1.49 -9.79
CA ARG A 79 -2.08 1.51 -11.26
C ARG A 79 -3.30 2.29 -11.78
N ALA A 80 -4.48 2.07 -11.20
CA ALA A 80 -5.70 2.76 -11.59
C ALA A 80 -5.62 4.28 -11.33
N GLU A 81 -5.04 4.69 -10.20
CA GLU A 81 -4.78 6.10 -9.89
C GLU A 81 -3.82 6.74 -10.88
N ARG A 82 -2.71 6.07 -11.22
CA ARG A 82 -1.77 6.58 -12.24
C ARG A 82 -2.44 6.73 -13.61
N ALA A 83 -3.22 5.73 -14.03
CA ALA A 83 -3.95 5.77 -15.29
C ALA A 83 -4.99 6.91 -15.32
N ARG A 84 -5.71 7.15 -14.22
CA ARG A 84 -6.63 8.29 -14.10
C ARG A 84 -5.91 9.63 -14.21
N ALA A 85 -4.82 9.79 -13.46
CA ALA A 85 -4.02 11.01 -13.48
C ALA A 85 -3.40 11.29 -14.87
N GLU A 86 -2.99 10.24 -15.60
CA GLU A 86 -2.48 10.40 -16.96
C GLU A 86 -3.56 10.86 -17.94
N ARG A 87 -4.76 10.25 -17.88
CA ARG A 87 -5.90 10.65 -18.71
C ARG A 87 -6.32 12.10 -18.45
N GLU A 88 -6.34 12.50 -17.19
CA GLU A 88 -6.64 13.88 -16.78
C GLU A 88 -5.62 14.86 -17.33
N ARG A 89 -4.32 14.59 -17.15
CA ARG A 89 -3.24 15.42 -17.73
C ARG A 89 -3.32 15.54 -19.25
N PHE A 90 -3.66 14.45 -19.94
CA PHE A 90 -3.83 14.49 -21.39
C PHE A 90 -5.00 15.39 -21.77
N ARG A 91 -6.16 15.23 -21.10
CA ARG A 91 -7.33 16.08 -21.32
C ARG A 91 -7.01 17.55 -21.12
N GLU A 92 -6.41 17.92 -19.98
CA GLU A 92 -6.02 19.30 -19.69
C GLU A 92 -5.06 19.88 -20.74
N ARG A 93 -4.08 19.08 -21.21
CA ARG A 93 -3.17 19.49 -22.29
C ARG A 93 -3.93 19.79 -23.57
N THR A 94 -4.82 18.87 -23.99
CA THR A 94 -5.61 19.06 -25.21
C THR A 94 -6.56 20.26 -25.13
N GLU A 95 -7.16 20.52 -23.96
CA GLU A 95 -7.99 21.70 -23.73
C GLU A 95 -7.16 22.98 -23.82
N ARG A 96 -5.96 23.03 -23.22
CA ARG A 96 -5.05 24.18 -23.33
C ARG A 96 -4.60 24.44 -24.77
N GLU A 97 -4.27 23.39 -25.52
CA GLU A 97 -3.88 23.51 -26.93
C GLU A 97 -5.03 24.04 -27.80
N ARG A 98 -6.26 23.54 -27.58
CA ARG A 98 -7.46 24.05 -28.26
C ARG A 98 -7.74 25.51 -27.95
N SER A 99 -7.65 25.91 -26.68
CA SER A 99 -7.84 27.30 -26.28
C SER A 99 -6.81 28.24 -26.91
N ARG A 100 -5.53 27.81 -27.00
CA ARG A 100 -4.48 28.57 -27.69
C ARG A 100 -4.73 28.71 -29.20
N ALA A 101 -5.20 27.66 -29.85
CA ALA A 101 -5.51 27.68 -31.28
C ALA A 101 -6.76 28.53 -31.60
N ALA A 102 -7.63 28.76 -30.63
CA ALA A 102 -8.86 29.55 -30.78
C ALA A 102 -8.68 31.05 -30.51
N GLU A 103 -7.51 31.50 -30.05
CA GLU A 103 -7.19 32.93 -29.96
C GLU A 103 -6.74 33.44 -31.34
N PRO A 104 -7.52 34.28 -32.04
CA PRO A 104 -7.09 34.87 -33.30
C PRO A 104 -5.92 35.84 -33.04
N GLU A 105 -4.96 35.91 -33.96
CA GLU A 105 -3.89 36.92 -33.97
C GLU A 105 -4.51 38.33 -34.00
N ARG A 106 -4.81 38.90 -32.83
CA ARG A 106 -5.11 40.31 -32.65
C ARG A 106 -3.79 41.07 -32.73
N GLY A 107 -3.37 41.43 -33.93
CA GLY A 107 -2.21 42.31 -34.08
C GLY A 107 -1.58 42.36 -35.46
N LYS A 108 -2.34 42.78 -36.49
CA LYS A 108 -1.79 43.46 -37.66
C LYS A 108 -2.84 44.42 -38.25
N GLU A 109 -2.97 45.60 -37.63
CA GLU A 109 -3.39 46.84 -38.30
C GLU A 109 -2.50 47.98 -37.80
#